data_AF-A0AAW9FIH0-F1
#
_entry.id   AF-A0AAW9FIH0-F1
#
_cell.length_a   1.000
_cell.length_b   1.000
_cell.length_c   1.000
_cell.angle_alpha   90.00
_cell.angle_beta   90.00
_cell.angle_gamma   90.00
#
_symmetry.space_group_name_H-M   'P 1'
#
loop_
_entity.id
_entity.type
_entity.pdbx_description
1 polymer ?
#
loop_
_entity_poly.entity_id
_entity_poly.type
_entity_poly.pdbx_seq_one_letter_code
_entity_poly.pdbx_strand_id
1 'polypeptide(L)'
;MDTDVDEVAGARQAPPQNLETKIALVRRLFPKVDAEPFAAKIASIDEAKNGRVILHFHEDDRLDVEPQKERVRQFGFGAQAKALGMAIADSTLARFFQHPDDDWGRAKSPSKPIKLAPLTRAECQALAEKWQATGFTDISISKRGVLVEIESRSWLLDRGDEAMLQGETSDKAITALMLKASRDWNNRIELIGTEDYKARAWKIAQETGVTVVGYEPPASLEIGGKNPQAGPENVPNVSQTELDQKQSNNVETQKVERPDVTTMTGKSVVTTIVTGSTAIKSAPSLALSDIVAAANDDSYDEAPFNDDGPSI
;
A
#
# COMPACT_ATOMS: atom_id res chain seq x y z
N MET A 1 3.55 -53.32 -51.02
CA MET A 1 4.02 -51.93 -51.02
C MET A 1 2.87 -51.13 -50.43
N ASP A 2 2.80 -51.13 -49.11
CA ASP A 2 1.78 -50.44 -48.34
C ASP A 2 2.27 -49.00 -48.12
N THR A 3 1.55 -48.05 -48.69
CA THR A 3 1.76 -46.63 -48.44
C THR A 3 0.89 -46.22 -47.27
N ASP A 4 1.52 -46.12 -46.10
CA ASP A 4 1.01 -45.37 -44.96
C ASP A 4 0.83 -43.92 -45.35
N VAL A 5 -0.42 -43.45 -45.32
CA VAL A 5 -0.78 -42.05 -45.52
C VAL A 5 -0.92 -41.46 -44.12
N ASP A 6 0.15 -40.81 -43.65
CA ASP A 6 0.13 -40.00 -42.43
C ASP A 6 -0.88 -38.86 -42.60
N GLU A 7 -2.04 -39.02 -41.99
CA GLU A 7 -3.07 -38.01 -41.85
C GLU A 7 -2.60 -36.95 -40.85
N VAL A 8 -1.87 -35.95 -41.35
CA VAL A 8 -1.48 -34.76 -40.58
C VAL A 8 -2.75 -33.96 -40.26
N ALA A 9 -3.27 -34.15 -39.05
CA ALA A 9 -4.35 -33.36 -38.49
C ALA A 9 -3.94 -31.88 -38.40
N GLY A 10 -4.23 -31.12 -39.46
CA GLY A 10 -4.04 -29.68 -39.50
C GLY A 10 -4.90 -29.00 -38.46
N ALA A 11 -4.26 -28.43 -37.43
CA ALA A 11 -4.90 -27.56 -36.47
C ALA A 11 -5.62 -26.43 -37.22
N ARG A 12 -6.95 -26.42 -37.16
CA ARG A 12 -7.78 -25.34 -37.72
C ARG A 12 -7.45 -24.05 -36.98
N GLN A 13 -6.62 -23.19 -37.57
CA GLN A 13 -6.44 -21.82 -37.11
C GLN A 13 -7.80 -21.11 -37.25
N ALA A 14 -8.34 -20.63 -36.13
CA ALA A 14 -9.52 -19.77 -36.15
C ALA A 14 -9.25 -18.55 -37.04
N PRO A 15 -10.23 -18.09 -37.83
CA PRO A 15 -10.01 -17.05 -38.82
C PRO A 15 -9.52 -15.72 -38.19
N PRO A 16 -8.75 -14.90 -38.94
CA PRO A 16 -8.07 -13.68 -38.49
C PRO A 16 -8.99 -12.52 -38.06
N GLN A 17 -10.32 -12.70 -38.09
CA GLN A 17 -11.31 -11.67 -37.77
C GLN A 17 -11.16 -11.06 -36.35
N ASN A 18 -10.52 -11.80 -35.43
CA ASN A 18 -10.27 -11.30 -34.08
C ASN A 18 -9.15 -10.24 -34.04
N LEU A 19 -8.17 -10.28 -34.96
CA LEU A 19 -7.04 -9.37 -34.95
C LEU A 19 -7.44 -7.95 -35.39
N GLU A 20 -8.12 -7.83 -36.53
CA GLU A 20 -8.59 -6.53 -37.03
C GLU A 20 -9.56 -5.87 -36.04
N THR A 21 -10.42 -6.66 -35.40
CA THR A 21 -11.34 -6.18 -34.36
C THR A 21 -10.58 -5.63 -33.15
N LYS A 22 -9.56 -6.34 -32.67
CA LYS A 22 -8.70 -5.87 -31.57
C LYS A 22 -7.96 -4.58 -31.95
N ILE A 23 -7.38 -4.51 -33.15
CA ILE A 23 -6.70 -3.30 -33.65
C ILE A 23 -7.69 -2.13 -33.70
N ALA A 24 -8.88 -2.32 -34.27
CA ALA A 24 -9.90 -1.30 -34.37
C ALA A 24 -10.37 -0.82 -32.99
N LEU A 25 -10.53 -1.72 -32.01
CA LEU A 25 -10.89 -1.37 -30.63
C LEU A 25 -9.80 -0.57 -29.93
N VAL A 26 -8.53 -1.00 -29.98
CA VAL A 26 -7.41 -0.26 -29.39
C VAL A 26 -7.27 1.10 -30.05
N ARG A 27 -7.39 1.19 -31.39
CA ARG A 27 -7.33 2.47 -32.12
C ARG A 27 -8.51 3.38 -31.80
N ARG A 28 -9.71 2.84 -31.55
CA ARG A 28 -10.87 3.62 -31.08
C ARG A 28 -10.61 4.23 -29.69
N LEU A 29 -10.07 3.43 -28.78
CA LEU A 29 -9.81 3.83 -27.39
C LEU A 29 -8.58 4.73 -27.26
N PHE A 30 -7.56 4.49 -28.06
CA PHE A 30 -6.26 5.16 -28.04
C PHE A 30 -5.83 5.54 -29.48
N PRO A 31 -6.40 6.60 -30.07
CA PRO A 31 -6.24 6.93 -31.51
C PRO A 31 -4.82 7.21 -31.99
N LYS A 32 -3.90 7.46 -31.06
CA LYS A 32 -2.49 7.79 -31.33
C LYS A 32 -1.55 6.60 -31.15
N VAL A 33 -2.05 5.44 -30.71
CA VAL A 33 -1.24 4.24 -30.49
C VAL A 33 -1.30 3.35 -31.72
N ASP A 34 -0.13 2.91 -32.19
CA ASP A 34 -0.06 1.82 -33.15
C ASP A 34 -0.27 0.48 -32.45
N ALA A 35 -1.43 -0.13 -32.68
CA ALA A 35 -1.83 -1.39 -32.05
C ALA A 35 -1.43 -2.63 -32.86
N GLU A 36 -1.00 -2.46 -34.12
CA GLU A 36 -0.73 -3.58 -35.05
C GLU A 36 0.33 -4.55 -34.51
N PRO A 37 1.45 -4.09 -33.91
CA PRO A 37 2.47 -5.00 -33.35
C PRO A 37 1.97 -5.86 -32.19
N PHE A 38 0.91 -5.44 -31.49
CA PHE A 38 0.45 -6.02 -30.23
C PHE A 38 -0.80 -6.88 -30.37
N ALA A 39 -1.57 -6.71 -31.45
CA ALA A 39 -2.90 -7.29 -31.61
C ALA A 39 -2.95 -8.82 -31.46
N ALA A 40 -1.93 -9.52 -31.96
CA ALA A 40 -1.82 -10.97 -31.87
C ALA A 40 -1.56 -11.48 -30.44
N LYS A 41 -1.15 -10.60 -29.52
CA LYS A 41 -0.81 -10.93 -28.13
C LYS A 41 -1.90 -10.56 -27.15
N ILE A 42 -2.79 -9.63 -27.52
CA ILE A 42 -3.97 -9.28 -26.73
C ILE A 42 -4.96 -10.44 -26.81
N ALA A 43 -5.29 -11.06 -25.68
CA ALA A 43 -6.28 -12.10 -25.55
C ALA A 43 -7.71 -11.51 -25.58
N SER A 44 -7.99 -10.52 -24.74
CA SER A 44 -9.28 -9.80 -24.66
C SER A 44 -9.11 -8.32 -24.29
N ILE A 45 -10.16 -7.53 -24.55
CA ILE A 45 -10.24 -6.11 -24.19
C ILE A 45 -11.60 -5.89 -23.53
N ASP A 46 -11.59 -5.45 -22.27
CA ASP A 46 -12.79 -5.18 -21.49
C ASP A 46 -12.90 -3.69 -21.17
N GLU A 47 -14.04 -3.08 -21.52
CA GLU A 47 -14.35 -1.68 -21.22
C GLU A 47 -15.36 -1.63 -20.07
N ALA A 48 -14.93 -1.14 -18.90
CA ALA A 48 -15.79 -0.98 -17.74
C ALA A 48 -16.62 0.30 -17.86
N LYS A 49 -17.78 0.34 -17.17
CA LYS A 49 -18.74 1.46 -17.23
C LYS A 49 -18.16 2.83 -16.84
N ASN A 50 -17.05 2.86 -16.10
CA ASN A 50 -16.36 4.08 -15.69
C ASN A 50 -15.28 4.55 -16.68
N GLY A 51 -15.23 3.96 -17.89
CA GLY A 51 -14.22 4.28 -18.89
C GLY A 51 -12.84 3.65 -18.63
N ARG A 52 -12.73 2.78 -17.61
CA ARG A 52 -11.54 1.95 -17.41
C ARG A 52 -11.47 0.87 -18.49
N VAL A 53 -10.33 0.73 -19.13
CA VAL A 53 -10.07 -0.28 -20.16
C VAL A 53 -9.06 -1.28 -19.61
N ILE A 54 -9.41 -2.56 -19.68
CA ILE A 54 -8.54 -3.66 -19.27
C ILE A 54 -8.15 -4.44 -20.52
N LEU A 55 -6.86 -4.58 -20.79
CA LEU A 55 -6.35 -5.39 -21.89
C LEU A 55 -5.68 -6.62 -21.28
N HIS A 56 -6.20 -7.81 -21.58
CA HIS A 56 -5.61 -9.08 -21.18
C HIS A 56 -4.70 -9.59 -22.30
N PHE A 57 -3.55 -10.15 -21.95
CA PHE A 57 -2.61 -10.80 -22.86
C PHE A 57 -2.58 -12.31 -22.61
N HIS A 58 -2.04 -13.07 -23.57
CA HIS A 58 -2.01 -14.55 -23.49
C HIS A 58 -1.08 -15.13 -22.40
N GLU A 59 -0.15 -14.35 -21.84
CA GLU A 59 0.86 -14.78 -20.85
C GLU A 59 0.52 -14.29 -19.43
N ASP A 60 -0.77 -14.23 -19.08
CA ASP A 60 -1.30 -13.67 -17.83
C ASP A 60 -0.96 -12.19 -17.57
N ASP A 61 -0.35 -11.50 -18.53
CA ASP A 61 -0.16 -10.06 -18.43
C ASP A 61 -1.48 -9.33 -18.64
N ARG A 62 -1.58 -8.17 -17.99
CA ARG A 62 -2.75 -7.33 -18.07
C ARG A 62 -2.34 -5.87 -18.01
N LEU A 63 -2.89 -5.06 -18.90
CA LEU A 63 -2.87 -3.61 -18.79
C LEU A 63 -4.20 -3.13 -18.25
N ASP A 64 -4.13 -2.18 -17.34
CA ASP A 64 -5.26 -1.47 -16.79
C ASP A 64 -5.08 0.02 -17.07
N VAL A 65 -5.93 0.54 -17.96
CA VAL A 65 -5.88 1.91 -18.42
C VAL A 65 -7.07 2.65 -17.83
N GLU A 66 -6.80 3.71 -17.09
CA GLU A 66 -7.81 4.61 -16.52
C GLU A 66 -7.61 6.00 -17.13
N PRO A 67 -8.19 6.29 -18.31
CA PRO A 67 -7.99 7.56 -19.02
C PRO A 67 -8.35 8.78 -18.18
N GLN A 68 -9.44 8.69 -17.40
CA GLN A 68 -9.88 9.78 -16.52
C GLN A 68 -8.88 10.13 -15.41
N LYS A 69 -8.02 9.18 -15.03
CA LYS A 69 -6.97 9.37 -14.02
C LYS A 69 -5.59 9.55 -14.64
N GLU A 70 -5.49 9.66 -15.97
CA GLU A 70 -4.21 9.75 -16.69
C GLU A 70 -3.24 8.63 -16.26
N ARG A 71 -3.73 7.39 -16.13
CA ARG A 71 -3.00 6.27 -15.52
C ARG A 71 -3.02 5.00 -16.36
N VAL A 72 -1.85 4.39 -16.53
CA VAL A 72 -1.68 3.04 -17.10
C VAL A 72 -0.94 2.16 -16.10
N ARG A 73 -1.53 1.03 -15.73
CA ARG A 73 -0.91 0.04 -14.83
C ARG A 73 -0.70 -1.27 -15.56
N GLN A 74 0.50 -1.82 -15.46
CA GLN A 74 0.77 -3.17 -15.90
C GLN A 74 0.75 -4.14 -14.73
N PHE A 75 0.13 -5.29 -14.97
CA PHE A 75 0.25 -6.48 -14.17
C PHE A 75 0.93 -7.56 -15.03
N GLY A 76 1.88 -8.29 -14.46
CA GLY A 76 2.71 -9.25 -15.21
C GLY A 76 3.97 -8.61 -15.82
N PHE A 77 4.82 -9.43 -16.44
CA PHE A 77 6.18 -9.07 -16.84
C PHE A 77 6.42 -9.15 -18.36
N GLY A 78 5.38 -9.39 -19.16
CA GLY A 78 5.53 -9.51 -20.60
C GLY A 78 5.97 -8.21 -21.26
N ALA A 79 7.03 -8.32 -22.07
CA ALA A 79 7.59 -7.19 -22.81
C ALA A 79 6.58 -6.52 -23.75
N GLN A 80 5.61 -7.28 -24.28
CA GLN A 80 4.57 -6.79 -25.18
C GLN A 80 3.53 -5.93 -24.45
N ALA A 81 3.07 -6.39 -23.28
CA ALA A 81 2.21 -5.60 -22.41
C ALA A 81 2.92 -4.32 -21.98
N LYS A 82 4.21 -4.41 -21.62
CA LYS A 82 5.03 -3.24 -21.30
C LYS A 82 5.10 -2.23 -22.43
N ALA A 83 5.50 -2.68 -23.62
CA ALA A 83 5.65 -1.81 -24.78
C ALA A 83 4.33 -1.13 -25.17
N LEU A 84 3.22 -1.88 -25.18
CA LEU A 84 1.90 -1.29 -25.46
C LEU A 84 1.49 -0.31 -24.35
N GLY A 85 1.70 -0.65 -23.08
CA GLY A 85 1.35 0.20 -21.96
C GLY A 85 2.13 1.52 -21.96
N MET A 86 3.42 1.49 -22.29
CA MET A 86 4.25 2.69 -22.48
C MET A 86 3.73 3.53 -23.65
N ALA A 87 3.43 2.91 -24.80
CA ALA A 87 2.89 3.63 -25.95
C ALA A 87 1.53 4.29 -25.64
N ILE A 88 0.65 3.58 -24.92
CA ILE A 88 -0.62 4.15 -24.44
C ILE A 88 -0.35 5.34 -23.52
N ALA A 89 0.59 5.20 -22.57
CA ALA A 89 0.90 6.26 -21.63
C ALA A 89 1.41 7.53 -22.33
N ASP A 90 2.36 7.39 -23.26
CA ASP A 90 2.90 8.49 -24.07
C ASP A 90 1.80 9.17 -24.91
N SER A 91 0.87 8.39 -25.45
CA SER A 91 -0.16 8.87 -26.38
C SER A 91 -1.32 9.62 -25.70
N THR A 92 -1.67 9.20 -24.48
CA THR A 92 -2.84 9.69 -23.74
C THR A 92 -2.49 10.86 -22.81
N LEU A 93 -1.21 11.27 -22.80
CA LEU A 93 -0.64 12.11 -21.74
C LEU A 93 -0.81 11.47 -20.35
N ALA A 94 -0.95 10.14 -20.28
CA ALA A 94 -0.90 9.48 -18.99
C ALA A 94 0.48 9.77 -18.41
N ARG A 95 0.52 10.51 -17.31
CA ARG A 95 1.80 10.94 -16.72
C ARG A 95 2.52 9.81 -16.02
N PHE A 96 1.95 8.61 -16.07
CA PHE A 96 2.30 7.54 -15.20
C PHE A 96 1.99 6.18 -15.83
N PHE A 97 3.07 5.51 -16.22
CA PHE A 97 3.11 4.09 -16.55
C PHE A 97 3.73 3.36 -15.37
N GLN A 98 3.06 2.33 -14.87
CA GLN A 98 3.53 1.53 -13.73
C GLN A 98 3.88 0.13 -14.19
N HIS A 99 5.18 -0.17 -14.29
CA HIS A 99 5.64 -1.55 -14.42
C HIS A 99 5.78 -2.20 -13.04
N PRO A 100 5.48 -3.50 -12.88
CA PRO A 100 5.78 -4.21 -11.64
C PRO A 100 7.29 -4.39 -11.35
N ASP A 101 8.17 -4.07 -12.31
CA ASP A 101 9.63 -3.98 -12.09
C ASP A 101 10.10 -2.56 -11.78
N ASP A 102 9.22 -1.57 -11.92
CA ASP A 102 9.48 -0.21 -11.45
C ASP A 102 9.28 -0.17 -9.92
N ASP A 103 9.87 -1.14 -9.21
CA ASP A 103 10.04 -1.14 -7.77
C ASP A 103 11.08 -0.05 -7.45
N TRP A 104 10.65 1.20 -7.47
CA TRP A 104 11.49 2.36 -7.17
C TRP A 104 12.08 2.28 -5.75
N GLY A 105 11.41 1.56 -4.85
CA GLY A 105 11.90 1.29 -3.50
C GLY A 105 11.21 0.11 -2.85
N ARG A 106 12.00 -0.77 -2.24
CA ARG A 106 11.54 -1.86 -1.38
C ARG A 106 12.18 -1.69 -0.01
N ALA A 107 11.50 -2.18 1.00
CA ALA A 107 12.05 -2.24 2.32
C ALA A 107 11.54 -3.44 3.08
N LYS A 108 12.35 -3.89 4.03
CA LYS A 108 11.99 -5.03 4.88
C LYS A 108 12.41 -4.80 6.32
N SER A 109 11.75 -5.52 7.21
CA SER A 109 12.14 -5.62 8.61
C SER A 109 13.48 -6.38 8.72
N PRO A 110 14.51 -5.81 9.36
CA PRO A 110 15.79 -6.50 9.51
C PRO A 110 15.75 -7.65 10.53
N SER A 111 14.70 -7.73 11.35
CA SER A 111 14.57 -8.71 12.44
C SER A 111 13.72 -9.92 12.10
N LYS A 112 13.02 -9.92 10.95
CA LYS A 112 12.11 -11.00 10.56
C LYS A 112 12.57 -11.63 9.25
N PRO A 113 12.69 -12.97 9.18
CA PRO A 113 12.91 -13.63 7.90
C PRO A 113 11.70 -13.35 7.00
N ILE A 114 11.96 -13.06 5.73
CA ILE A 114 10.91 -12.80 4.75
C ILE A 114 10.01 -14.04 4.66
N LYS A 115 8.72 -13.88 4.97
CA LYS A 115 7.71 -14.89 4.72
C LYS A 115 7.54 -15.03 3.21
N LEU A 116 8.00 -16.16 2.67
CA LEU A 116 7.77 -16.51 1.26
C LEU A 116 6.32 -16.94 0.98
N ALA A 117 5.59 -17.37 2.02
CA ALA A 117 4.20 -17.78 1.91
C ALA A 117 3.29 -16.55 1.72
N PRO A 118 2.28 -16.62 0.82
CA PRO A 118 1.25 -15.59 0.73
C PRO A 118 0.56 -15.38 2.08
N LEU A 119 0.24 -14.12 2.39
CA LEU A 119 -0.55 -13.79 3.57
C LEU A 119 -1.96 -14.38 3.48
N THR A 120 -2.46 -14.87 4.61
CA THR A 120 -3.86 -15.24 4.73
C THR A 120 -4.76 -13.99 4.62
N ARG A 121 -6.02 -14.18 4.25
CA ARG A 121 -7.00 -13.07 4.19
C ARG A 121 -7.14 -12.36 5.54
N ALA A 122 -7.11 -13.10 6.65
CA ALA A 122 -7.18 -12.55 7.99
C ALA A 122 -5.95 -11.68 8.33
N GLU A 123 -4.74 -12.12 7.96
CA GLU A 123 -3.53 -11.30 8.11
C GLU A 123 -3.60 -10.02 7.28
N CYS A 124 -4.07 -10.10 6.03
CA CYS A 124 -4.26 -8.90 5.19
C CYS A 124 -5.30 -7.95 5.79
N GLN A 125 -6.40 -8.47 6.35
CA GLN A 125 -7.43 -7.65 7.01
C GLN A 125 -6.84 -6.90 8.22
N ALA A 126 -6.07 -7.58 9.06
CA ALA A 126 -5.40 -6.96 10.20
C ALA A 126 -4.38 -5.89 9.79
N LEU A 127 -3.64 -6.10 8.69
CA LEU A 127 -2.76 -5.08 8.14
C LEU A 127 -3.54 -3.85 7.62
N ALA A 128 -4.66 -4.07 6.94
CA ALA A 128 -5.51 -2.99 6.43
C ALA A 128 -6.07 -2.13 7.57
N GLU A 129 -6.57 -2.75 8.64
CA GLU A 129 -7.07 -2.05 9.84
C GLU A 129 -5.99 -1.19 10.50
N LYS A 130 -4.76 -1.70 10.56
CA LYS A 130 -3.61 -0.90 11.04
C LYS A 130 -3.35 0.33 10.18
N TRP A 131 -3.45 0.23 8.86
CA TRP A 131 -3.28 1.38 7.96
C TRP A 131 -4.43 2.39 8.11
N GLN A 132 -5.66 1.90 8.26
CA GLN A 132 -6.83 2.74 8.56
C GLN A 132 -6.66 3.51 9.86
N ALA A 133 -6.17 2.84 10.92
CA ALA A 133 -5.90 3.48 12.20
C ALA A 133 -4.81 4.57 12.12
N THR A 134 -3.94 4.54 11.11
CA THR A 134 -2.94 5.59 10.83
C THR A 134 -3.51 6.74 10.00
N GLY A 135 -4.76 6.64 9.53
CA GLY A 135 -5.45 7.68 8.78
C GLY A 135 -5.42 7.50 7.26
N PHE A 136 -4.93 6.36 6.76
CA PHE A 136 -5.01 6.04 5.33
C PHE A 136 -6.40 5.46 5.02
N THR A 137 -7.09 6.03 4.02
CA THR A 137 -8.47 5.65 3.67
C THR A 137 -8.54 4.76 2.44
N ASP A 138 -7.65 4.98 1.47
CA ASP A 138 -7.66 4.30 0.18
C ASP A 138 -6.82 3.02 0.23
N ILE A 139 -7.43 1.97 0.78
CA ILE A 139 -6.77 0.68 1.03
C ILE A 139 -7.50 -0.43 0.29
N SER A 140 -6.73 -1.30 -0.38
CA SER A 140 -7.26 -2.49 -1.03
C SER A 140 -6.52 -3.75 -0.57
N ILE A 141 -7.29 -4.81 -0.30
CA ILE A 141 -6.77 -6.11 0.13
C ILE A 141 -6.61 -7.02 -1.09
N SER A 142 -5.45 -7.65 -1.20
CA SER A 142 -5.15 -8.62 -2.26
C SER A 142 -4.51 -9.89 -1.70
N LYS A 143 -4.39 -10.92 -2.54
CA LYS A 143 -3.62 -12.14 -2.22
C LYS A 143 -2.12 -11.86 -2.02
N ARG A 144 -1.61 -10.73 -2.51
CA ARG A 144 -0.20 -10.33 -2.40
C ARG A 144 0.10 -9.48 -1.17
N GLY A 145 -0.92 -9.11 -0.38
CA GLY A 145 -0.81 -8.17 0.73
C GLY A 145 -1.82 -7.02 0.62
N VAL A 146 -1.56 -5.97 1.39
CA VAL A 146 -2.39 -4.77 1.46
C VAL A 146 -1.78 -3.68 0.61
N LEU A 147 -2.54 -3.16 -0.34
CA LEU A 147 -2.12 -2.04 -1.17
C LEU A 147 -2.74 -0.75 -0.63
N VAL A 148 -1.89 0.19 -0.23
CA VAL A 148 -2.26 1.50 0.31
C VAL A 148 -1.97 2.55 -0.75
N GLU A 149 -2.98 3.29 -1.20
CA GLU A 149 -2.79 4.42 -2.11
C GLU A 149 -2.28 5.64 -1.32
N ILE A 150 -1.14 6.16 -1.77
CA ILE A 150 -0.45 7.31 -1.18
C ILE A 150 -0.42 8.39 -2.23
N GLU A 151 -1.41 9.29 -2.13
CA GLU A 151 -1.72 10.26 -3.18
C GLU A 151 -2.08 9.60 -4.51
N SER A 152 -2.24 10.39 -5.56
CA SER A 152 -2.73 9.89 -6.86
C SER A 152 -1.77 8.96 -7.64
N ARG A 153 -0.49 8.86 -7.24
CA ARG A 153 0.60 8.29 -8.08
C ARG A 153 1.55 7.34 -7.36
N SER A 154 1.33 7.10 -6.07
CA SER A 154 2.19 6.23 -5.30
C SER A 154 1.33 5.22 -4.57
N TRP A 155 1.82 4.00 -4.47
CA TRP A 155 1.22 2.96 -3.64
C TRP A 155 2.28 2.32 -2.78
N LEU A 156 1.86 1.83 -1.62
CA LEU A 156 2.66 0.98 -0.77
C LEU A 156 1.98 -0.38 -0.68
N LEU A 157 2.64 -1.41 -1.19
CA LEU A 157 2.22 -2.79 -1.02
C LEU A 157 2.87 -3.35 0.26
N ASP A 158 2.09 -3.48 1.33
CA ASP A 158 2.51 -4.04 2.62
C ASP A 158 2.23 -5.55 2.69
N ARG A 159 3.28 -6.34 2.90
CA ARG A 159 3.25 -7.79 3.10
C ARG A 159 3.53 -8.20 4.54
N GLY A 160 3.53 -7.24 5.46
CA GLY A 160 3.78 -7.44 6.89
C GLY A 160 5.24 -7.17 7.24
N ASP A 161 6.16 -8.02 6.76
CA ASP A 161 7.60 -7.95 6.99
C ASP A 161 8.38 -7.29 5.84
N GLU A 162 7.78 -7.21 4.66
CA GLU A 162 8.25 -6.46 3.51
C GLU A 162 7.20 -5.40 3.14
N ALA A 163 7.65 -4.24 2.65
CA ALA A 163 6.80 -3.29 1.97
C ALA A 163 7.47 -2.78 0.70
N MET A 164 6.67 -2.63 -0.37
CA MET A 164 7.15 -2.21 -1.69
C MET A 164 6.48 -0.90 -2.07
N LEU A 165 7.28 0.12 -2.41
CA LEU A 165 6.81 1.34 -3.02
C LEU A 165 6.66 1.14 -4.53
N GLN A 166 5.47 1.48 -4.97
CA GLN A 166 4.98 1.25 -6.30
C GLN A 166 4.62 2.61 -6.90
N GLY A 167 5.20 2.94 -8.06
CA GLY A 167 5.01 4.24 -8.69
C GLY A 167 5.94 5.34 -8.19
N GLU A 168 5.47 6.59 -8.20
CA GLU A 168 6.32 7.73 -7.87
C GLU A 168 6.82 7.61 -6.42
N THR A 169 8.13 7.56 -6.20
CA THR A 169 8.71 7.64 -4.84
C THR A 169 8.62 9.06 -4.32
N SER A 170 7.41 9.52 -3.95
CA SER A 170 7.20 10.82 -3.31
C SER A 170 7.69 10.81 -1.86
N ASP A 171 8.00 11.98 -1.29
CA ASP A 171 8.40 12.09 0.12
C ASP A 171 7.30 11.61 1.07
N LYS A 172 6.02 11.72 0.67
CA LYS A 172 4.90 11.16 1.43
C LYS A 172 4.88 9.64 1.39
N ALA A 173 5.19 9.05 0.23
CA ALA A 173 5.28 7.60 0.08
C ALA A 173 6.40 7.02 0.96
N ILE A 174 7.56 7.68 0.97
CA ILE A 174 8.68 7.34 1.85
C ILE A 174 8.32 7.56 3.33
N THR A 175 7.65 8.65 3.68
CA THR A 175 7.17 8.90 5.05
C THR A 175 6.21 7.81 5.52
N ALA A 176 5.26 7.37 4.68
CA ALA A 176 4.37 6.25 5.02
C ALA A 176 5.16 4.96 5.28
N LEU A 177 6.20 4.70 4.48
CA LEU A 177 7.10 3.57 4.71
C LEU A 177 7.87 3.70 6.05
N MET A 178 8.29 4.91 6.44
CA MET A 178 8.92 5.13 7.76
C MET A 178 7.93 4.95 8.91
N LEU A 179 6.67 5.37 8.74
CA LEU A 179 5.60 5.11 9.71
C LEU A 179 5.35 3.60 9.90
N LYS A 180 5.42 2.84 8.81
CA LYS A 180 5.36 1.37 8.87
C LYS A 180 6.52 0.81 9.69
N ALA A 181 7.74 1.27 9.43
CA ALA A 181 8.94 0.79 10.12
C ALA A 181 8.95 1.15 11.61
N SER A 182 8.53 2.38 11.96
CA SER A 182 8.49 2.83 13.35
C SER A 182 7.51 2.01 14.19
N ARG A 183 6.34 1.70 13.62
CA ARG A 183 5.29 0.95 14.33
C ARG A 183 5.51 -0.56 14.34
N ASP A 184 5.82 -1.15 13.19
CA ASP A 184 5.75 -2.60 13.01
C ASP A 184 7.13 -3.29 12.98
N TRP A 185 8.22 -2.53 12.75
CA TRP A 185 9.58 -3.06 12.56
C TRP A 185 10.59 -2.54 13.58
N ASN A 186 10.11 -2.16 14.77
CA ASN A 186 10.94 -1.71 15.91
C ASN A 186 11.85 -0.53 15.55
N ASN A 187 11.36 0.45 14.78
CA ASN A 187 12.13 1.60 14.31
C ASN A 187 13.38 1.21 13.49
N ARG A 188 13.36 0.08 12.79
CA ARG A 188 14.48 -0.36 11.94
C ARG A 188 14.00 -0.81 10.57
N ILE A 189 14.76 -0.47 9.55
CA ILE A 189 14.42 -0.76 8.15
C ILE A 189 15.68 -1.07 7.34
N GLU A 190 15.60 -2.05 6.45
CA GLU A 190 16.60 -2.27 5.39
C GLU A 190 16.01 -1.80 4.06
N LEU A 191 16.72 -0.95 3.32
CA LEU A 191 16.26 -0.35 2.08
C LEU A 191 16.88 -1.03 0.86
N ILE A 192 16.06 -1.31 -0.14
CA ILE A 192 16.45 -1.95 -1.40
C ILE A 192 15.92 -1.07 -2.53
N GLY A 193 16.77 -0.57 -3.41
CA GLY A 193 16.36 0.32 -4.51
C GLY A 193 17.53 1.11 -5.07
N THR A 194 17.22 2.15 -5.83
CA THR A 194 18.23 3.08 -6.37
C THR A 194 18.90 3.89 -5.26
N GLU A 195 20.12 4.38 -5.51
CA GLU A 195 20.85 5.21 -4.54
C GLU A 195 20.09 6.51 -4.22
N ASP A 196 19.46 7.13 -5.22
CA ASP A 196 18.61 8.32 -5.02
C ASP A 196 17.44 8.05 -4.07
N TYR A 197 16.78 6.89 -4.22
CA TYR A 197 15.73 6.45 -3.30
C TYR A 197 16.27 6.25 -1.88
N LYS A 198 17.35 5.48 -1.72
CA LYS A 198 17.94 5.20 -0.41
C LYS A 198 18.41 6.47 0.30
N ALA A 199 19.01 7.41 -0.44
CA ALA A 199 19.42 8.72 0.07
C ALA A 199 18.25 9.53 0.63
N ARG A 200 17.16 9.66 -0.14
CA ARG A 200 15.94 10.37 0.29
C ARG A 200 15.27 9.67 1.48
N ALA A 201 15.16 8.35 1.41
CA ALA A 201 14.59 7.53 2.48
C ALA A 201 15.40 7.59 3.77
N TRP A 202 16.74 7.61 3.69
CA TRP A 202 17.60 7.80 4.85
C TRP A 202 17.37 9.16 5.52
N LYS A 203 17.24 10.24 4.74
CA LYS A 203 16.97 11.57 5.30
C LYS A 203 15.65 11.60 6.08
N ILE A 204 14.57 11.09 5.48
CA ILE A 204 13.24 11.02 6.13
C ILE A 204 13.29 10.07 7.34
N ALA A 205 14.09 9.00 7.29
CA ALA A 205 14.29 8.11 8.42
C ALA A 205 14.92 8.83 9.63
N GLN A 206 15.89 9.72 9.40
CA GLN A 206 16.47 10.55 10.48
C GLN A 206 15.43 11.46 11.13
N GLU A 207 14.55 12.07 10.33
CA GLU A 207 13.48 12.96 10.80
C GLU A 207 12.40 12.21 11.61
N THR A 208 12.22 10.91 11.32
CA THR A 208 11.19 10.06 11.95
C THR A 208 11.73 9.16 13.07
N GLY A 209 13.04 9.20 13.35
CA GLY A 209 13.68 8.34 14.35
C GLY A 209 13.79 6.86 13.93
N VAL A 210 13.73 6.57 12.63
CA VAL A 210 13.89 5.22 12.09
C VAL A 210 15.36 4.97 11.72
N THR A 211 15.91 3.85 12.16
CA THR A 211 17.27 3.44 11.83
C THR A 211 17.30 2.65 10.53
N VAL A 212 17.99 3.19 9.52
CA VAL A 212 18.29 2.45 8.28
C VAL A 212 19.50 1.55 8.50
N VAL A 213 19.33 0.25 8.26
CA VAL A 213 20.36 -0.77 8.42
C VAL A 213 21.10 -0.99 7.10
N GLY A 214 22.43 -1.08 7.15
CA GLY A 214 23.25 -1.46 6.00
C GLY A 214 23.36 -0.39 4.90
N TYR A 215 23.00 0.86 5.20
CA TYR A 215 23.15 1.98 4.28
C TYR A 215 24.07 3.03 4.89
N GLU A 216 25.15 3.33 4.19
CA GLU A 216 26.09 4.40 4.51
C GLU A 216 25.77 5.60 3.60
N PRO A 217 25.30 6.74 4.13
CA PRO A 217 24.95 7.87 3.30
C PRO A 217 26.21 8.49 2.67
N PRO A 218 26.16 8.97 1.42
CA PRO A 218 27.26 9.72 0.84
C PRO A 218 27.55 10.99 1.66
N ALA A 219 28.83 11.38 1.77
CA ALA A 219 29.28 12.52 2.56
C ALA A 219 28.57 13.85 2.21
N SER A 220 28.06 13.99 0.99
CA SER A 220 27.27 15.14 0.54
C SER A 220 25.90 15.26 1.23
N LEU A 221 25.41 14.21 1.90
CA LEU A 221 24.14 14.22 2.64
C LEU A 221 24.31 14.40 4.14
N GLU A 222 25.54 14.38 4.67
CA GLU A 222 25.84 14.58 6.10
C GLU A 222 25.70 16.05 6.56
N ILE A 223 25.06 16.89 5.75
CA ILE A 223 24.99 18.33 5.94
C ILE A 223 24.03 18.66 7.09
N GLY A 224 24.56 18.71 8.31
CA GLY A 224 24.13 19.70 9.31
C GLY A 224 23.40 19.22 10.57
N GLY A 225 23.26 17.92 10.80
CA GLY A 225 22.58 17.41 12.01
C GLY A 225 23.37 16.31 12.69
N LYS A 226 24.06 16.63 13.79
CA LYS A 226 24.56 15.62 14.73
C LYS A 226 23.37 14.95 15.42
N ASN A 227 22.71 14.02 14.74
CA ASN A 227 22.11 12.90 15.44
C ASN A 227 23.10 11.77 15.22
N PRO A 228 23.97 11.44 16.20
CA PRO A 228 24.68 10.19 16.10
C PRO A 228 23.57 9.15 15.98
N GLN A 229 23.52 8.40 14.87
CA GLN A 229 22.98 7.06 14.93
C GLN A 229 23.68 6.46 16.15
N ALA A 230 22.97 6.42 17.28
CA ALA A 230 23.46 5.73 18.45
C ALA A 230 23.70 4.33 17.91
N GLY A 231 24.98 3.98 17.75
CA GLY A 231 25.36 2.67 17.28
C GLY A 231 24.64 1.65 18.16
N PRO A 232 24.51 0.40 17.72
CA PRO A 232 24.08 -0.66 18.62
C PRO A 232 25.14 -0.84 19.72
N GLU A 233 25.22 0.08 20.67
CA GLU A 233 25.75 -0.16 21.99
C GLU A 233 24.76 -1.13 22.62
N ASN A 234 25.03 -2.40 22.35
CA ASN A 234 24.93 -3.51 23.29
C ASN A 234 24.12 -3.15 24.55
N VAL A 235 22.79 -3.03 24.41
CA VAL A 235 21.91 -2.87 25.56
C VAL A 235 22.01 -4.20 26.28
N PRO A 236 22.63 -4.29 27.48
CA PRO A 236 22.59 -5.53 28.24
C PRO A 236 21.12 -5.88 28.42
N ASN A 237 20.79 -7.13 28.13
CA ASN A 237 19.48 -7.72 28.29
C ASN A 237 19.10 -7.65 29.79
N VAL A 238 18.57 -6.50 30.23
CA VAL A 238 18.05 -6.33 31.59
C VAL A 238 16.80 -7.18 31.65
N SER A 239 16.96 -8.32 32.30
CA SER A 239 15.86 -9.24 32.56
C SER A 239 14.78 -8.47 33.33
N GLN A 240 13.52 -8.67 32.95
CA GLN A 240 12.33 -8.00 33.48
C GLN A 240 12.13 -8.12 35.01
N THR A 241 13.00 -8.87 35.69
CA THR A 241 12.96 -9.15 37.12
C THR A 241 13.48 -8.00 38.00
N GLU A 242 14.19 -7.01 37.46
CA GLU A 242 14.77 -5.90 38.27
C GLU A 242 13.91 -4.62 38.34
N LEU A 243 12.85 -4.52 37.54
CA LEU A 243 11.97 -3.33 37.54
C LEU A 243 10.87 -3.38 38.61
N ASP A 244 10.56 -4.55 39.18
CA ASP A 244 9.55 -4.70 40.23
C ASP A 244 10.07 -4.37 41.64
N GLN A 245 11.39 -4.22 41.85
CA GLN A 245 11.95 -3.95 43.18
C GLN A 245 12.10 -2.47 43.53
N LYS A 246 11.89 -1.54 42.58
CA LYS A 246 12.07 -0.09 42.81
C LYS A 246 10.79 0.73 42.95
N GLN A 247 9.60 0.13 42.82
CA GLN A 247 8.33 0.87 42.95
C GLN A 247 7.67 0.79 44.33
N SER A 248 8.24 0.10 45.32
CA SER A 248 7.60 -0.05 46.64
C SER A 248 7.99 0.98 47.71
N ASN A 249 8.88 1.94 47.43
CA ASN A 249 9.32 2.93 48.43
C ASN A 249 9.16 4.37 47.94
N ASN A 250 7.92 4.89 47.90
CA ASN A 250 7.63 6.30 48.23
C ASN A 250 6.13 6.60 48.11
N VAL A 251 5.40 6.49 49.23
CA VAL A 251 4.16 7.23 49.43
C VAL A 251 4.21 7.79 50.85
N GLU A 252 4.89 8.91 51.00
CA GLU A 252 4.81 9.74 52.21
C GLU A 252 3.80 10.86 51.94
N THR A 253 2.70 10.82 52.69
CA THR A 253 1.57 11.73 52.65
C THR A 253 1.97 13.17 52.98
N GLN A 254 1.82 14.09 52.02
CA GLN A 254 1.78 15.53 52.31
C GLN A 254 0.34 16.00 52.54
N LYS A 255 0.13 16.52 53.75
CA LYS A 255 -1.09 17.16 54.25
C LYS A 255 -1.20 18.57 53.66
N VAL A 256 -2.21 18.81 52.83
CA VAL A 256 -2.48 20.14 52.24
C VAL A 256 -3.34 20.97 53.19
N GLU A 257 -2.76 22.01 53.76
CA GLU A 257 -3.48 23.07 54.49
C GLU A 257 -4.17 24.03 53.50
N ARG A 258 -5.43 24.38 53.80
CA ARG A 258 -6.23 25.35 53.07
C ARG A 258 -5.90 26.77 53.57
N PRO A 259 -5.68 27.76 52.70
CA PRO A 259 -5.72 29.16 53.12
C PRO A 259 -7.13 29.77 53.00
N ASP A 260 -7.43 30.62 53.98
CA ASP A 260 -8.64 31.44 54.14
C ASP A 260 -8.82 32.48 53.03
N VAL A 261 -10.07 32.64 52.58
CA VAL A 261 -10.49 33.68 51.63
C VAL A 261 -10.96 34.91 52.41
N THR A 262 -10.20 36.00 52.35
CA THR A 262 -10.61 37.33 52.83
C THR A 262 -11.12 38.17 51.67
N THR A 263 -12.36 38.65 51.79
CA THR A 263 -13.03 39.63 50.92
C THR A 263 -12.32 40.98 50.89
N MET A 264 -12.07 41.53 49.70
CA MET A 264 -11.82 42.95 49.47
C MET A 264 -12.51 43.41 48.18
N THR A 265 -13.40 44.38 48.37
CA THR A 265 -14.23 45.08 47.40
C THR A 265 -13.37 46.09 46.62
N GLY A 266 -13.46 46.10 45.28
CA GLY A 266 -12.78 47.11 44.47
C GLY A 266 -13.24 47.12 43.02
N LYS A 267 -13.96 48.18 42.64
CA LYS A 267 -14.45 48.46 41.28
C LYS A 267 -13.27 48.68 40.32
N SER A 268 -13.30 48.00 39.16
CA SER A 268 -12.84 48.61 37.91
C SER A 268 -13.43 47.90 36.70
N VAL A 269 -13.85 48.76 35.76
CA VAL A 269 -14.51 48.46 34.50
C VAL A 269 -13.49 47.85 33.54
N VAL A 270 -13.74 46.63 33.05
CA VAL A 270 -13.01 46.04 31.93
C VAL A 270 -14.01 45.40 30.96
N THR A 271 -13.94 45.88 29.72
CA THR A 271 -14.71 45.48 28.55
C THR A 271 -14.62 43.97 28.29
N THR A 272 -15.78 43.32 28.23
CA THR A 272 -15.92 41.89 27.90
C THR A 272 -15.90 41.69 26.38
N ILE A 273 -14.95 40.91 25.88
CA ILE A 273 -15.06 40.26 24.56
C ILE A 273 -15.51 38.82 24.82
N VAL A 274 -16.73 38.50 24.40
CA VAL A 274 -17.31 37.16 24.47
C VAL A 274 -16.74 36.33 23.32
N THR A 275 -15.98 35.28 23.63
CA THR A 275 -15.76 34.15 22.72
C THR A 275 -16.28 32.89 23.41
N GLY A 276 -17.39 32.37 22.89
CA GLY A 276 -18.02 31.16 23.39
C GLY A 276 -17.18 29.93 23.06
N SER A 277 -16.78 29.20 24.10
CA SER A 277 -16.22 27.85 23.99
C SER A 277 -17.32 26.86 24.33
N THR A 278 -17.77 26.09 23.34
CA THR A 278 -18.76 25.03 23.51
C THR A 278 -18.06 23.77 24.01
N ALA A 279 -18.31 23.42 25.27
CA ALA A 279 -17.91 22.15 25.86
C ALA A 279 -18.72 21.00 25.22
N ILE A 280 -18.03 20.08 24.55
CA ILE A 280 -18.62 18.80 24.10
C ILE A 280 -18.50 17.81 25.28
N LYS A 281 -19.66 17.37 25.77
CA LYS A 281 -19.83 16.33 26.78
C LYS A 281 -19.19 15.01 26.31
N SER A 282 -18.35 14.42 27.16
CA SER A 282 -17.89 13.04 27.02
C SER A 282 -19.08 12.07 26.98
N ALA A 283 -19.07 11.18 25.98
CA ALA A 283 -19.94 10.02 25.92
C ALA A 283 -19.36 8.88 26.78
N PRO A 284 -20.20 8.00 27.36
CA PRO A 284 -19.77 6.94 28.26
C PRO A 284 -19.04 5.81 27.52
N SER A 285 -17.96 5.34 28.16
CA SER A 285 -17.21 4.13 27.84
C SER A 285 -18.13 2.91 27.88
N LEU A 286 -18.28 2.21 26.75
CA LEU A 286 -18.90 0.88 26.69
C LEU A 286 -17.80 -0.17 26.85
N ALA A 287 -18.02 -1.09 27.79
CA ALA A 287 -17.10 -2.15 28.15
C ALA A 287 -16.92 -3.18 27.02
N LEU A 288 -15.68 -3.68 26.91
CA LEU A 288 -15.15 -4.59 25.88
C LEU A 288 -15.57 -6.07 26.05
N SER A 289 -16.67 -6.36 26.77
CA SER A 289 -17.06 -7.74 27.12
C SER A 289 -18.06 -8.41 26.17
N ASP A 290 -18.61 -7.73 25.17
CA ASP A 290 -19.78 -8.24 24.41
C ASP A 290 -19.49 -8.66 22.96
N ILE A 291 -18.23 -8.90 22.57
CA ILE A 291 -17.87 -9.37 21.21
C ILE A 291 -17.26 -10.77 21.27
N VAL A 292 -18.04 -11.77 21.70
CA VAL A 292 -17.80 -13.19 21.38
C VAL A 292 -19.14 -13.91 21.25
N ALA A 293 -19.77 -13.86 20.07
CA ALA A 293 -20.74 -14.86 19.59
C ALA A 293 -21.21 -14.53 18.15
N ALA A 294 -20.34 -14.71 17.15
CA ALA A 294 -20.73 -14.86 15.75
C ALA A 294 -19.54 -15.32 14.89
N ALA A 295 -19.08 -16.54 15.12
CA ALA A 295 -18.16 -17.22 14.22
C ALA A 295 -18.40 -18.72 14.33
N ASN A 296 -19.45 -19.19 13.65
CA ASN A 296 -19.65 -20.57 13.20
C ASN A 296 -20.96 -20.59 12.39
N ASP A 297 -20.86 -20.24 11.11
CA ASP A 297 -21.88 -20.62 10.12
C ASP A 297 -21.18 -20.76 8.76
N ASP A 298 -20.43 -21.85 8.61
CA ASP A 298 -19.85 -22.33 7.34
C ASP A 298 -20.86 -23.26 6.65
N SER A 299 -21.97 -22.71 6.16
CA SER A 299 -22.80 -23.39 5.16
C SER A 299 -23.12 -22.44 4.01
N TYR A 300 -22.26 -22.42 3.01
CA TYR A 300 -22.65 -22.00 1.66
C TYR A 300 -23.38 -23.18 1.00
N ASP A 301 -24.71 -23.12 0.99
CA ASP A 301 -25.54 -23.87 0.06
C ASP A 301 -25.25 -23.37 -1.36
N GLU A 302 -24.71 -24.24 -2.21
CA GLU A 302 -24.67 -24.01 -3.65
C GLU A 302 -26.11 -24.01 -4.19
N ALA A 303 -26.61 -22.85 -4.59
CA ALA A 303 -27.85 -22.77 -5.33
C ALA A 303 -27.68 -23.46 -6.70
N PRO A 304 -28.57 -24.39 -7.11
CA PRO A 304 -28.47 -25.02 -8.42
C PRO A 304 -28.69 -23.99 -9.52
N PHE A 305 -27.74 -23.96 -10.46
CA PHE A 305 -27.82 -23.19 -11.69
C PHE A 305 -28.92 -23.80 -12.58
N ASN A 306 -30.08 -23.14 -12.67
CA ASN A 306 -31.09 -23.50 -13.66
C ASN A 306 -30.70 -22.93 -15.02
N ASP A 307 -30.33 -23.83 -15.93
CA ASP A 307 -30.06 -23.58 -17.34
C ASP A 307 -31.37 -23.70 -18.14
N ASP A 308 -32.17 -22.62 -18.14
CA ASP A 308 -33.27 -22.45 -19.08
C ASP A 308 -32.91 -21.34 -20.07
N GLY A 309 -32.16 -21.72 -21.10
CA GLY A 309 -31.95 -20.89 -22.29
C GLY A 309 -33.25 -20.75 -23.11
N PRO A 310 -33.54 -19.58 -23.71
CA PRO A 310 -34.70 -19.42 -24.58
C PRO A 310 -34.45 -20.12 -25.92
N SER A 311 -35.39 -20.99 -26.32
CA SER A 311 -35.47 -21.51 -27.69
C SER A 311 -35.93 -20.38 -28.62
N ILE A 312 -35.11 -20.06 -29.63
CA ILE A 312 -35.50 -19.35 -30.85
C ILE A 312 -34.97 -20.14 -32.03
#